data_AF-A0AAX6IKA6-F1
#
_entry.id   AF-A0AAX6IKA6-F1
#
_cell.length_a   1.000
_cell.length_b   1.000
_cell.length_c   1.000
_cell.angle_alpha   90.00
_cell.angle_beta   90.00
_cell.angle_gamma   90.00
#
_symmetry.space_group_name_H-M   'P 1'
#
loop_
_entity.id
_entity.type
_entity.pdbx_description
1 polymer ?
#
loop_
_entity_poly.entity_id
_entity_poly.type
_entity_poly.pdbx_seq_one_letter_code
_entity_poly.pdbx_strand_id
1 'polypeptide(L)'
;MFSYLLDKIRSKLTGWQNKILSPGGKLVLIKNVLSSIPMYTLAACCPLRAILRTIERMFAAFFWGSKDGVAKRSWLAWRFVTRTKSEGGLGIKCLNDIMDAFSMKLWWKLRHGKGLWVELLKAKYFRKRHPCDAFMTSKCSHIWRRILRGRKLAEPFISLRLGRGEDSARYEDWIPGGPRLDSVAIPPAEGVTSGTRCGTGR
;
A
#
# COMPACT_ATOMS: atom_id res chain seq x y z
N MET A 1 -3.03 15.47 17.58
CA MET A 1 -2.97 14.00 17.37
C MET A 1 -1.55 13.51 17.04
N PHE A 2 -0.91 13.99 15.96
CA PHE A 2 0.43 13.50 15.59
C PHE A 2 1.55 13.97 16.54
N SER A 3 1.38 15.10 17.23
CA SER A 3 2.27 15.53 18.33
C SER A 3 2.34 14.48 19.43
N TYR A 4 1.19 14.05 19.95
CA TYR A 4 1.10 12.98 20.95
C TYR A 4 1.78 11.68 20.50
N LEU A 5 1.66 11.31 19.22
CA LEU A 5 2.37 10.14 18.66
C LEU A 5 3.89 10.33 18.74
N LEU A 6 4.39 11.49 18.33
CA LEU A 6 5.82 11.82 18.40
C LEU A 6 6.31 11.84 19.86
N ASP A 7 5.54 12.41 20.78
CA ASP A 7 5.88 12.48 22.20
C ASP A 7 5.93 11.08 22.83
N LYS A 8 4.99 10.20 22.47
CA LYS A 8 4.97 8.80 22.93
C LYS A 8 6.19 8.03 22.43
N ILE A 9 6.58 8.21 21.17
CA ILE A 9 7.80 7.62 20.61
C ILE A 9 9.02 8.19 21.32
N ARG A 10 9.09 9.51 21.51
CA ARG A 10 10.19 10.20 22.17
C ARG A 10 10.37 9.73 23.62
N SER A 11 9.29 9.59 24.38
CA SER A 11 9.30 9.10 25.76
C SER A 11 9.87 7.67 25.87
N LYS A 12 9.52 6.79 24.92
CA LYS A 12 10.11 5.43 24.87
C LYS A 12 11.60 5.48 24.53
N LEU A 13 11.98 6.33 23.59
CA LEU A 13 13.38 6.50 23.17
C LEU A 13 14.25 7.02 24.30
N THR A 14 13.83 8.07 25.02
CA THR A 14 14.59 8.61 26.16
C THR A 14 14.74 7.60 27.28
N GLY A 15 13.68 6.84 27.59
CA GLY A 15 13.72 5.79 28.60
C GLY A 15 14.69 4.64 28.28
N TRP A 16 14.97 4.38 27.00
CA TRP A 16 15.95 3.36 26.58
C TRP A 16 17.33 3.92 26.30
N GLN A 17 17.45 5.20 25.97
CA GLN A 17 18.73 5.86 25.72
C GLN A 17 19.62 5.86 26.96
N ASN A 18 19.02 5.87 28.15
CA ASN A 18 19.73 5.79 29.43
C ASN A 18 20.22 4.35 29.78
N LYS A 19 19.87 3.34 28.98
CA LYS A 19 20.31 1.96 29.18
C LYS A 19 21.45 1.63 28.21
N ILE A 20 22.51 1.00 28.71
CA ILE A 20 23.60 0.48 27.87
C ILE A 20 23.06 -0.71 27.07
N LEU A 21 22.63 -0.44 25.83
CA LEU A 21 22.08 -1.44 24.92
C LEU A 21 23.09 -1.77 23.83
N SER A 22 23.26 -3.07 23.57
CA SER A 22 24.02 -3.53 22.40
C SER A 22 23.36 -3.04 21.10
N PRO A 23 24.13 -2.88 20.00
CA PRO A 23 23.58 -2.50 18.69
C PRO A 23 22.46 -3.45 18.21
N GLY A 24 22.62 -4.76 18.48
CA GLY A 24 21.58 -5.76 18.20
C GLY A 24 20.31 -5.56 19.03
N GLY A 25 20.45 -5.25 20.31
CA GLY A 25 19.29 -4.95 21.18
C GLY A 25 18.50 -3.72 20.72
N LYS A 26 19.21 -2.66 20.31
CA LYS A 26 18.58 -1.46 19.72
C LYS A 26 17.79 -1.79 18.46
N LEU A 27 18.36 -2.62 17.57
CA LEU A 27 17.69 -3.05 16.35
C LEU A 27 16.38 -3.79 16.65
N VAL A 28 16.41 -4.74 17.60
CA VAL A 28 15.23 -5.53 18.00
C VAL A 28 14.14 -4.63 18.60
N LEU A 29 14.52 -3.65 19.43
CA LEU A 29 13.56 -2.68 19.99
C LEU A 29 12.92 -1.81 18.92
N ILE A 30 13.71 -1.33 17.94
CA ILE A 30 13.16 -0.54 16.83
C ILE A 30 12.17 -1.40 16.03
N LYS A 31 12.56 -2.63 15.70
CA LYS A 31 11.80 -3.51 14.83
C LYS A 31 10.47 -3.96 15.46
N ASN A 32 10.48 -4.32 16.74
CA ASN A 32 9.32 -4.92 17.39
C ASN A 32 8.46 -3.90 18.15
N VAL A 33 9.10 -2.97 18.87
CA VAL A 33 8.38 -2.04 19.77
C VAL A 33 8.15 -0.70 19.11
N LEU A 34 9.18 -0.05 18.58
CA LEU A 34 8.99 1.28 17.99
C LEU A 34 8.22 1.25 16.69
N SER A 35 8.37 0.21 15.88
CA SER A 35 7.67 0.12 14.60
C SER A 35 6.16 -0.16 14.80
N SER A 36 5.73 -0.82 15.88
CA SER A 36 4.32 -1.15 16.10
C SER A 36 3.46 0.06 16.46
N ILE A 37 4.03 1.03 17.18
CA ILE A 37 3.36 2.28 17.57
C ILE A 37 2.85 3.08 16.35
N PRO A 38 3.70 3.47 15.38
CA PRO A 38 3.23 4.15 14.17
C PRO A 38 2.37 3.22 13.32
N MET A 39 2.69 1.92 13.18
CA MET A 39 1.90 0.99 12.36
C MET A 39 0.40 1.02 12.69
N TYR A 40 0.03 1.03 13.98
CA TYR A 40 -1.37 1.16 14.39
C TYR A 40 -2.01 2.47 13.90
N THR A 41 -1.33 3.59 14.12
CA THR A 41 -1.83 4.91 13.69
C THR A 41 -1.89 5.06 12.16
N LEU A 42 -0.97 4.42 11.42
CA LEU A 42 -0.93 4.45 9.96
C LEU A 42 -2.07 3.64 9.34
N ALA A 43 -2.54 2.60 10.03
CA ALA A 43 -3.69 1.83 9.60
C ALA A 43 -4.99 2.67 9.66
N ALA A 44 -5.17 3.46 10.72
CA ALA A 44 -6.36 4.28 10.92
C ALA A 44 -6.31 5.65 10.24
N CYS A 45 -5.15 6.30 10.20
CA CYS A 45 -5.01 7.69 9.78
C CYS A 45 -4.05 7.85 8.60
N CYS A 46 -4.11 9.02 7.96
CA CYS A 46 -3.25 9.41 6.84
C CYS A 46 -2.28 10.54 7.25
N PRO A 47 -1.22 10.28 8.03
CA PRO A 47 -0.22 11.30 8.33
C PRO A 47 0.45 11.85 7.06
N LEU A 48 0.92 13.09 7.19
CA LEU A 48 1.79 13.71 6.19
C LEU A 48 3.14 12.97 6.15
N ARG A 49 3.72 12.85 4.96
CA ARG A 49 5.06 12.26 4.76
C ARG A 49 6.14 12.93 5.62
N ALA A 50 5.97 14.22 5.95
CA ALA A 50 6.86 14.95 6.85
C ALA A 50 6.91 14.32 8.26
N ILE A 51 5.76 13.89 8.79
CA ILE A 51 5.69 13.27 10.13
C ILE A 51 6.40 11.91 10.11
N LEU A 52 6.20 11.11 9.05
CA LEU A 52 6.89 9.83 8.89
C LEU A 52 8.41 10.01 8.86
N ARG A 53 8.88 11.02 8.13
CA ARG A 53 10.30 11.38 8.07
C ARG A 53 10.83 11.79 9.44
N THR A 54 10.06 12.53 10.24
CA THR A 54 10.45 12.89 11.62
C THR A 54 10.56 11.65 12.50
N ILE A 55 9.63 10.70 12.40
CA ILE A 55 9.69 9.44 13.15
C ILE A 55 10.92 8.61 12.73
N GLU A 56 11.18 8.50 11.43
CA GLU A 56 12.36 7.78 10.91
C GLU A 56 13.67 8.44 11.37
N ARG A 57 13.74 9.77 11.45
CA ARG A 57 14.88 10.49 12.03
C ARG A 57 15.08 10.16 13.51
N MET A 58 14.01 10.04 14.29
CA MET A 58 14.09 9.63 15.69
C MET A 58 14.61 8.19 15.83
N PHE A 59 14.17 7.26 14.96
CA PHE A 59 14.69 5.89 14.94
C PHE A 59 16.16 5.85 14.57
N ALA A 60 16.57 6.64 13.58
CA ALA A 60 17.98 6.75 13.17
C ALA A 60 18.86 7.29 14.30
N ALA A 61 18.42 8.36 14.97
CA ALA A 61 19.15 8.95 16.09
C ALA A 61 19.33 7.95 17.23
N PHE A 62 18.30 7.16 17.55
CA PHE A 62 18.39 6.13 18.57
C PHE A 62 19.33 4.97 18.18
N PHE A 63 19.27 4.52 16.93
CA PHE A 63 20.08 3.41 16.44
C PHE A 63 21.57 3.74 16.45
N TRP A 64 21.96 4.87 15.86
CA TRP A 64 23.35 5.32 15.85
C TRP A 64 23.82 5.81 17.22
N GLY A 65 22.89 6.25 18.06
CA GLY A 65 23.12 6.69 19.42
C GLY A 65 23.70 8.10 19.50
N SER A 66 23.89 8.53 20.74
CA SER A 66 24.59 9.77 21.10
C SER A 66 25.73 9.40 22.05
N LYS A 67 26.90 10.01 21.88
CA LYS A 67 28.02 9.91 22.82
C LYS A 67 28.20 11.31 23.40
N ASP A 68 28.17 11.43 24.73
CA ASP A 68 28.42 12.71 25.44
C ASP A 68 27.51 13.87 24.98
N GLY A 69 26.23 13.57 24.73
CA GLY A 69 25.26 14.57 24.25
C GLY A 69 25.34 14.89 22.76
N VAL A 70 26.39 14.44 22.06
CA VAL A 70 26.57 14.62 20.62
C VAL A 70 26.08 13.39 19.86
N ALA A 71 25.15 13.60 18.92
CA ALA A 71 24.66 12.54 18.04
C ALA A 71 25.84 11.88 17.29
N LYS A 72 25.99 10.55 17.43
CA LYS A 72 27.05 9.81 16.75
C LYS A 72 26.81 9.94 15.24
N ARG A 73 27.87 10.22 14.48
CA ARG A 73 27.77 10.38 13.03
C ARG A 73 27.23 9.08 12.42
N SER A 74 26.16 9.21 11.64
CA SER A 74 25.52 8.10 10.92
C SER A 74 26.51 7.53 9.90
N TRP A 75 26.89 6.26 10.05
CA TRP A 75 27.81 5.60 9.10
C TRP A 75 27.14 5.34 7.75
N LEU A 76 25.82 5.16 7.76
CA LEU A 76 25.03 4.86 6.57
C LEU A 76 23.70 5.63 6.62
N ALA A 77 23.23 6.14 5.49
CA ALA A 77 21.93 6.82 5.46
C ALA A 77 20.79 5.86 5.85
N TRP A 78 19.84 6.36 6.63
CA TRP A 78 18.74 5.54 7.18
C TRP A 78 17.97 4.75 6.12
N ARG A 79 17.81 5.31 4.91
CA ARG A 79 17.14 4.64 3.79
C ARG A 79 17.78 3.31 3.38
N PHE A 80 19.09 3.16 3.54
CA PHE A 80 19.77 1.89 3.27
C PHE A 80 19.61 0.91 4.42
N VAL A 81 19.56 1.42 5.66
CA VAL A 81 19.33 0.62 6.86
C VAL A 81 17.95 -0.04 6.84
N THR A 82 16.93 0.68 6.36
CA THR A 82 15.54 0.19 6.24
C THR A 82 15.29 -0.74 5.05
N ARG A 83 16.31 -1.09 4.25
CA ARG A 83 16.14 -2.08 3.18
C ARG A 83 15.89 -3.48 3.75
N THR A 84 15.34 -4.34 2.91
CA THR A 84 15.16 -5.75 3.26
C THR A 84 16.52 -6.43 3.43
N LYS A 85 16.56 -7.56 4.14
CA LYS A 85 17.82 -8.31 4.33
C LYS A 85 18.38 -8.83 3.00
N SER A 86 17.51 -9.18 2.05
CA SER A 86 17.89 -9.58 0.69
C SER A 86 18.58 -8.47 -0.09
N GLU A 87 18.30 -7.20 0.22
CA GLU A 87 18.90 -6.03 -0.40
C GLU A 87 20.07 -5.46 0.41
N GLY A 88 20.59 -6.21 1.40
CA GLY A 88 21.70 -5.79 2.26
C GLY A 88 21.33 -4.81 3.39
N GLY A 89 20.04 -4.64 3.68
CA GLY A 89 19.57 -3.82 4.81
C GLY A 89 19.39 -4.60 6.12
N LEU A 90 18.98 -3.90 7.18
CA LEU A 90 18.76 -4.50 8.51
C LEU A 90 17.35 -5.09 8.69
N GLY A 91 16.48 -5.01 7.68
CA GLY A 91 15.12 -5.52 7.75
C GLY A 91 14.20 -4.72 8.69
N ILE A 92 14.50 -3.44 8.89
CA ILE A 92 13.58 -2.47 9.51
C ILE A 92 12.61 -2.01 8.44
N LYS A 93 11.30 -2.08 8.69
CA LYS A 93 10.30 -1.65 7.71
C LYS A 93 10.29 -0.13 7.59
N CYS A 94 10.48 0.39 6.37
CA CYS A 94 10.28 1.81 6.04
C CYS A 94 8.82 2.21 6.28
N LEU A 95 8.58 3.34 6.94
CA LEU A 95 7.22 3.77 7.28
C LEU A 95 6.45 4.27 6.05
N ASN A 96 7.16 4.84 5.07
CA ASN A 96 6.54 5.23 3.80
C ASN A 96 6.05 4.00 3.03
N ASP A 97 6.85 2.94 2.98
CA ASP A 97 6.48 1.71 2.26
C ASP A 97 5.29 1.02 2.93
N ILE A 98 5.23 1.01 4.27
CA ILE A 98 4.07 0.53 5.02
C ILE A 98 2.83 1.38 4.71
N MET A 99 2.96 2.70 4.64
CA MET A 99 1.85 3.59 4.31
C MET A 99 1.29 3.31 2.93
N ASP A 100 2.17 3.14 1.93
CA ASP A 100 1.81 2.83 0.56
C ASP A 100 1.15 1.44 0.48
N ALA A 101 1.70 0.43 1.14
CA ALA A 101 1.12 -0.91 1.23
C ALA A 101 -0.28 -0.92 1.88
N PHE A 102 -0.48 -0.18 2.98
CA PHE A 102 -1.82 -0.03 3.57
C PHE A 102 -2.79 0.71 2.66
N SER A 103 -2.30 1.66 1.86
CA SER A 103 -3.13 2.38 0.88
C SER A 103 -3.56 1.45 -0.26
N MET A 104 -2.66 0.59 -0.74
CA MET A 104 -2.97 -0.47 -1.72
C MET A 104 -3.98 -1.47 -1.14
N LYS A 105 -3.78 -1.92 0.10
CA LYS A 105 -4.72 -2.82 0.80
C LYS A 105 -6.12 -2.20 0.91
N LEU A 106 -6.22 -0.90 1.17
CA LEU A 106 -7.50 -0.20 1.25
C LEU A 106 -8.18 -0.10 -0.12
N TRP A 107 -7.41 0.17 -1.19
CA TRP A 107 -7.90 0.14 -2.57
C TRP A 107 -8.47 -1.24 -2.93
N TRP A 108 -7.73 -2.30 -2.63
CA TRP A 108 -8.17 -3.67 -2.87
C TRP A 108 -9.48 -4.00 -2.15
N LYS A 109 -9.57 -3.65 -0.86
CA LYS A 109 -10.81 -3.85 -0.09
C LYS A 109 -11.98 -3.04 -0.65
N LEU A 110 -11.74 -1.86 -1.22
CA LEU A 110 -12.80 -1.08 -1.86
C LEU A 110 -13.31 -1.77 -3.15
N ARG A 111 -12.41 -2.43 -3.90
CA ARG A 111 -12.75 -3.17 -5.12
C ARG A 111 -13.55 -4.44 -4.80
N HIS A 112 -12.97 -5.34 -4.01
CA HIS A 112 -13.47 -6.70 -3.79
C HIS A 112 -14.25 -6.88 -2.49
N GLY A 113 -14.08 -5.97 -1.53
CA GLY A 113 -14.74 -6.08 -0.23
C GLY A 113 -16.23 -5.79 -0.32
N LYS A 114 -16.95 -6.40 0.62
CA LYS A 114 -18.34 -6.08 0.96
C LYS A 114 -18.35 -5.57 2.39
N GLY A 115 -18.97 -4.41 2.63
CA GLY A 115 -18.98 -3.77 3.93
C GLY A 115 -19.49 -2.35 3.85
N LEU A 116 -20.09 -1.87 4.95
CA LEU A 116 -20.81 -0.59 4.97
C LEU A 116 -19.99 0.60 4.47
N TRP A 117 -18.72 0.69 4.88
CA TRP A 117 -17.83 1.77 4.43
C TRP A 117 -17.51 1.68 2.93
N VAL A 118 -17.44 0.45 2.37
CA VAL A 118 -17.21 0.21 0.94
C VAL A 118 -18.45 0.67 0.16
N GLU A 119 -19.63 0.27 0.61
CA GLU A 119 -20.91 0.64 0.00
C GLU A 119 -21.14 2.15 0.06
N LEU A 120 -20.88 2.78 1.20
CA LEU A 120 -20.95 4.23 1.36
C LEU A 120 -20.00 4.96 0.41
N LEU A 121 -18.75 4.50 0.29
CA LEU A 121 -17.79 5.09 -0.66
C LEU A 121 -18.20 4.83 -2.11
N LYS A 122 -18.73 3.64 -2.41
CA LYS A 122 -19.31 3.27 -3.72
C LYS A 122 -20.44 4.23 -4.10
N ALA A 123 -21.43 4.41 -3.23
CA ALA A 123 -22.54 5.33 -3.45
C ALA A 123 -22.09 6.79 -3.59
N LYS A 124 -21.11 7.22 -2.79
CA LYS A 124 -20.65 8.61 -2.78
C LYS A 124 -19.80 8.98 -4.01
N TYR A 125 -18.89 8.10 -4.42
CA TYR A 125 -17.87 8.43 -5.43
C TYR A 125 -18.05 7.71 -6.76
N PHE A 126 -18.68 6.53 -6.77
CA PHE A 126 -18.89 5.73 -7.97
C PHE A 126 -20.36 5.82 -8.39
N ARG A 127 -20.76 6.98 -8.92
CA ARG A 127 -22.09 7.21 -9.52
C ARG A 127 -22.20 6.46 -10.85
N LYS A 128 -22.24 5.11 -10.81
CA LYS A 128 -22.28 4.19 -11.97
C LYS A 128 -21.04 4.18 -12.87
N ARG A 129 -19.90 4.69 -12.39
CA ARG A 129 -18.61 4.64 -13.11
C ARG A 129 -17.78 3.45 -12.65
N HIS A 130 -16.98 2.89 -13.55
CA HIS A 130 -16.04 1.83 -13.21
C HIS A 130 -15.06 2.34 -12.14
N PRO A 131 -14.56 1.48 -11.23
CA PRO A 131 -13.68 1.96 -10.19
C PRO A 131 -12.40 2.64 -10.68
N CYS A 132 -11.92 2.27 -11.87
CA CYS A 132 -10.81 2.94 -12.52
C CYS A 132 -11.14 4.32 -13.11
N ASP A 133 -12.38 4.78 -13.11
CA ASP A 133 -12.71 6.11 -13.65
C ASP A 133 -13.00 7.14 -12.55
N ALA A 134 -12.81 6.71 -11.30
CA ALA A 134 -12.89 7.57 -10.13
C ALA A 134 -11.75 8.62 -10.15
N PHE A 135 -12.13 9.90 -10.24
CA PHE A 135 -11.22 11.03 -10.25
C PHE A 135 -11.21 11.80 -8.93
N MET A 136 -10.18 12.62 -8.74
CA MET A 136 -10.00 13.42 -7.54
C MET A 136 -10.78 14.73 -7.65
N THR A 137 -11.83 14.89 -6.86
CA THR A 137 -12.56 16.16 -6.74
C THR A 137 -11.92 17.05 -5.68
N SER A 138 -11.98 18.39 -5.85
CA SER A 138 -11.47 19.37 -4.87
C SER A 138 -11.98 19.11 -3.43
N LYS A 139 -13.25 18.73 -3.27
CA LYS A 139 -13.90 18.44 -1.97
C LYS A 139 -13.74 16.98 -1.47
N CYS A 140 -12.76 16.23 -1.97
CA CYS A 140 -12.61 14.83 -1.56
C CYS A 140 -12.08 14.66 -0.13
N SER A 141 -12.49 13.59 0.56
CA SER A 141 -12.00 13.26 1.89
C SER A 141 -10.53 12.85 1.87
N HIS A 142 -9.81 13.03 2.98
CA HIS A 142 -8.40 12.60 3.10
C HIS A 142 -8.23 11.09 2.87
N ILE A 143 -9.21 10.29 3.31
CA ILE A 143 -9.24 8.84 3.11
C ILE A 143 -9.39 8.52 1.62
N TRP A 144 -10.30 9.20 0.90
CA TRP A 144 -10.46 9.03 -0.54
C TRP A 144 -9.17 9.37 -1.30
N ARG A 145 -8.51 10.46 -0.91
CA ARG A 145 -7.22 10.86 -1.49
C ARG A 145 -6.14 9.79 -1.28
N ARG A 146 -6.12 9.14 -0.11
CA ARG A 146 -5.23 8.00 0.17
C ARG A 146 -5.57 6.79 -0.70
N ILE A 147 -6.85 6.44 -0.82
CA ILE A 147 -7.35 5.34 -1.64
C ILE A 147 -6.94 5.52 -3.10
N LEU A 148 -7.10 6.73 -3.67
CA LEU A 148 -6.67 7.03 -5.03
C LEU A 148 -5.15 6.96 -5.24
N ARG A 149 -4.34 7.28 -4.22
CA ARG A 149 -2.90 7.02 -4.27
C ARG A 149 -2.60 5.53 -4.29
N GLY A 150 -3.28 4.76 -3.44
CA GLY A 150 -3.19 3.30 -3.41
C GLY A 150 -3.57 2.68 -4.74
N ARG A 151 -4.60 3.21 -5.42
CA ARG A 151 -4.98 2.82 -6.77
C ARG A 151 -3.81 2.93 -7.75
N LYS A 152 -3.15 4.09 -7.82
CA LYS A 152 -2.03 4.30 -8.75
C LYS A 152 -0.90 3.29 -8.55
N LEU A 153 -0.70 2.86 -7.31
CA LEU A 153 0.32 1.87 -6.96
C LEU A 153 -0.14 0.43 -7.19
N ALA A 154 -1.43 0.13 -7.00
CA ALA A 154 -1.96 -1.23 -7.05
C ALA A 154 -2.38 -1.67 -8.45
N GLU A 155 -2.98 -0.79 -9.26
CA GLU A 155 -3.52 -1.15 -10.59
C GLU A 155 -2.50 -1.83 -11.52
N PRO A 156 -1.21 -1.44 -11.58
CA PRO A 156 -0.23 -2.14 -12.41
C PRO A 156 -0.03 -3.62 -12.06
N PHE A 157 -0.38 -4.01 -10.83
CA PHE A 157 -0.24 -5.38 -10.31
C PHE A 157 -1.56 -6.16 -10.33
N ILE A 158 -2.66 -5.55 -10.78
CA ILE A 158 -3.97 -6.19 -10.86
C ILE A 158 -4.17 -6.61 -12.33
N SER A 159 -4.20 -7.92 -12.57
CA SER A 159 -4.54 -8.47 -13.89
C SER A 159 -5.98 -8.97 -13.90
N LEU A 160 -6.71 -8.69 -14.98
CA LEU A 160 -8.01 -9.30 -15.22
C LEU A 160 -7.79 -10.61 -15.96
N ARG A 161 -8.24 -11.73 -15.38
CA ARG A 161 -8.34 -12.99 -16.11
C ARG A 161 -9.79 -13.17 -16.54
N LEU A 162 -10.03 -13.14 -17.84
CA LEU A 162 -11.32 -13.53 -18.39
C LEU A 162 -11.42 -15.06 -18.28
N GLY A 163 -12.41 -15.54 -17.53
CA GLY A 163 -12.77 -16.96 -17.50
C GLY A 163 -13.28 -17.39 -18.88
N ARG A 164 -13.01 -18.65 -19.28
CA ARG A 164 -13.45 -19.18 -20.57
C ARG A 164 -14.87 -19.75 -20.43
N GLY A 165 -15.87 -19.02 -20.94
CA GLY A 165 -17.27 -19.44 -21.04
C GLY A 165 -18.07 -19.34 -19.74
N GLU A 166 -19.20 -18.61 -19.77
CA GLU A 166 -20.20 -18.30 -18.70
C GLU A 166 -19.70 -17.82 -17.31
N ASP A 167 -18.43 -18.02 -16.98
CA ASP A 167 -17.81 -17.58 -15.76
C ASP A 167 -17.49 -16.07 -15.84
N SER A 168 -18.29 -15.30 -15.10
CA SER A 168 -18.07 -13.87 -14.83
C SER A 168 -16.58 -13.55 -14.60
N ALA A 169 -16.07 -12.53 -15.27
CA ALA A 169 -14.67 -12.14 -15.23
C ALA A 169 -14.14 -12.01 -13.79
N ARG A 170 -13.19 -12.87 -13.39
CA ARG A 170 -12.60 -12.89 -12.05
C ARG A 170 -11.25 -12.16 -12.08
N TYR A 171 -11.08 -11.24 -11.14
CA TYR A 171 -9.76 -10.66 -10.86
C TYR A 171 -9.08 -11.56 -9.82
N GLU A 172 -7.96 -12.18 -10.16
CA GLU A 172 -7.15 -12.94 -9.19
C GLU A 172 -5.77 -12.32 -8.95
N ASP A 173 -5.36 -12.48 -7.69
CA ASP A 173 -4.06 -12.48 -7.00
C ASP A 173 -2.89 -11.59 -7.42
N TRP A 174 -2.33 -10.94 -6.40
CA TRP A 174 -1.28 -9.91 -6.38
C TRP A 174 0.12 -10.37 -6.81
N ILE A 175 0.26 -11.53 -7.46
CA ILE A 175 1.56 -12.10 -7.81
C ILE A 175 1.81 -11.95 -9.33
N PRO A 176 2.93 -11.33 -9.75
CA PRO A 176 3.30 -11.29 -11.16
C PRO A 176 3.66 -12.71 -11.62
N GLY A 177 2.95 -13.20 -12.65
CA GLY A 177 3.11 -14.55 -13.18
C GLY A 177 1.91 -15.05 -13.97
N GLY A 178 0.78 -14.34 -13.94
CA GLY A 178 -0.33 -14.58 -14.85
C GLY A 178 -0.09 -14.03 -16.25
N PRO A 179 -0.59 -14.69 -17.31
CA PRO A 179 -0.50 -14.18 -18.67
C PRO A 179 -1.14 -12.79 -18.74
N ARG A 180 -0.36 -11.83 -19.25
CA ARG A 180 -0.76 -10.44 -19.48
C ARG A 180 -1.72 -10.44 -20.68
N LEU A 181 -2.78 -9.63 -20.62
CA LEU A 181 -3.80 -9.53 -21.67
C LEU A 181 -3.25 -9.12 -23.05
N ASP A 182 -2.00 -8.66 -23.14
CA ASP A 182 -1.35 -8.32 -24.41
C ASP A 182 -1.05 -9.56 -25.29
N SER A 183 -1.14 -10.78 -24.75
CA SER A 183 -0.87 -12.02 -25.48
C SER A 183 -2.11 -12.87 -25.80
N VAL A 184 -3.32 -12.40 -25.50
CA VAL A 184 -4.54 -13.13 -25.88
C VAL A 184 -4.98 -12.60 -27.25
N ALA A 185 -4.55 -13.29 -28.30
CA ALA A 185 -5.14 -13.13 -29.61
C ALA A 185 -6.66 -13.37 -29.49
N ILE A 186 -7.45 -12.35 -29.77
CA ILE A 186 -8.89 -12.48 -29.94
C ILE A 186 -9.05 -13.35 -31.20
N PRO A 187 -9.56 -14.59 -31.11
CA PRO A 187 -9.86 -15.33 -32.32
C PRO A 187 -10.93 -14.54 -33.09
N PRO A 188 -10.78 -14.34 -34.40
CA PRO A 188 -11.79 -13.66 -35.20
C PRO A 188 -13.11 -14.40 -35.05
N ALA A 189 -14.18 -13.64 -34.85
CA ALA A 189 -15.53 -14.17 -34.75
C ALA A 189 -15.81 -15.06 -35.96
N GLU A 190 -15.97 -16.37 -35.73
CA GLU A 190 -16.41 -17.29 -36.77
C GLU A 190 -17.80 -16.83 -37.25
N GLY A 191 -17.90 -16.70 -38.58
CA GLY A 191 -19.03 -16.10 -39.27
C GLY A 191 -20.33 -16.80 -38.92
N VAL A 192 -21.32 -15.98 -38.57
CA VAL A 192 -22.74 -16.35 -38.67
C VAL A 192 -23.00 -16.64 -40.15
N THR A 193 -22.98 -17.91 -40.54
CA THR A 193 -23.47 -18.33 -41.86
C THR A 193 -24.97 -18.10 -41.90
N SER A 194 -25.38 -17.11 -42.69
CA SER A 194 -26.74 -16.82 -43.10
C SER A 194 -27.37 -18.02 -43.82
N GLY A 195 -28.25 -18.75 -43.12
CA GLY A 195 -29.13 -19.74 -43.73
C GLY A 195 -30.43 -19.09 -44.20
N THR A 196 -30.43 -18.50 -45.41
CA THR A 196 -31.66 -18.06 -46.09
C THR A 196 -31.84 -18.89 -47.36
N ARG A 197 -32.84 -19.78 -47.40
CA ARG A 197 -33.47 -20.23 -48.65
C ARG A 197 -34.90 -20.74 -48.39
N CYS A 198 -35.86 -19.82 -48.35
CA CYS A 198 -37.25 -20.12 -48.73
C CYS A 198 -37.29 -20.32 -50.24
N GLY A 199 -37.72 -21.50 -50.69
CA GLY A 199 -38.00 -21.77 -52.10
C GLY A 199 -39.49 -21.54 -52.41
N THR A 200 -39.76 -20.70 -53.40
CA THR A 200 -41.06 -20.53 -54.05
C THR A 200 -40.93 -20.80 -55.56
N GLY A 201 -41.93 -21.47 -56.14
CA GLY A 201 -42.15 -21.70 -57.59
C GLY A 201 -41.73 -23.10 -58.05
N ARG A 202 -42.55 -23.92 -58.72
CA ARG A 202 -43.81 -23.74 -59.47
C ARG A 202 -44.68 -24.97 -59.29
#